data_AF-A0A1B3MY14-F1
#
_entry.id   AF-A0A1B3MY14-F1
#
_cell.length_a   1.000
_cell.length_b   1.000
_cell.length_c   1.000
_cell.angle_alpha   90.00
_cell.angle_beta   90.00
_cell.angle_gamma   90.00
#
_symmetry.space_group_name_H-M   'P 1'
#
loop_
_entity.id
_entity.type
_entity.pdbx_description
1 polymer ?
#
loop_
_entity_poly.entity_id
_entity_poly.type
_entity_poly.pdbx_seq_one_letter_code
_entity_poly.pdbx_strand_id
1 'polypeptide(L)' 'MKIVNLAVPAILEKALRYPSEGPFTVNDKEAQRLKDNGSLDGDPEDLPEEEDQVETKTTARRGKAEA' A
#
# COMPACT_ATOMS: atom_id res chain seq x y z
N MET A 1 6.29 -0.54 5.41
CA MET A 1 5.99 -0.47 3.96
C MET A 1 5.56 0.94 3.64
N LYS A 2 6.04 1.50 2.53
CA LYS A 2 5.80 2.89 2.15
C LYS A 2 5.25 2.95 0.74
N ILE A 3 4.39 3.93 0.50
CA ILE A 3 3.91 4.29 -0.84
C ILE A 3 4.82 5.40 -1.36
N VAL A 4 5.31 5.24 -2.59
CA VAL A 4 6.21 6.20 -3.24
C VAL A 4 5.72 6.54 -4.63
N ASN A 5 5.79 7.82 -5.00
CA ASN A 5 5.66 8.27 -6.38
C ASN A 5 7.04 8.47 -6.98
N LEU A 6 7.28 7.94 -8.17
CA LEU A 6 8.54 8.12 -8.89
C LEU A 6 8.50 9.44 -9.68
N ALA A 7 9.56 10.24 -9.58
CA ALA A 7 9.77 11.40 -10.46
C ALA A 7 10.48 11.00 -11.77
N VAL A 8 11.28 9.94 -11.73
CA VAL A 8 12.10 9.45 -12.85
C VAL A 8 12.07 7.92 -12.92
N PRO A 9 12.40 7.31 -14.08
CA PRO A 9 12.51 5.86 -14.16
C PRO A 9 13.51 5.31 -13.15
N ALA A 10 13.10 4.31 -12.37
CA ALA A 10 13.90 3.73 -11.29
C ALA A 10 13.80 2.20 -11.29
N ILE A 11 14.82 1.55 -10.71
CA ILE A 11 14.82 0.09 -10.55
C ILE A 11 14.18 -0.24 -9.20
N LEU A 12 12.98 -0.82 -9.23
CA LEU A 12 12.25 -1.34 -8.08
C LEU A 12 12.22 -2.86 -8.17
N GLU A 13 12.57 -3.57 -7.09
CA GLU A 13 12.53 -5.05 -7.06
C GLU A 13 13.20 -5.74 -8.27
N LYS A 14 14.28 -5.15 -8.79
CA LYS A 14 15.01 -5.59 -10.01
C LYS A 14 14.28 -5.40 -11.35
N ALA A 15 13.15 -4.69 -11.36
CA ALA A 15 12.45 -4.27 -12.57
C ALA A 15 12.57 -2.76 -12.79
N LEU A 16 12.70 -2.34 -14.04
CA LEU A 16 12.63 -0.92 -14.41
C LEU A 16 11.16 -0.47 -14.37
N ARG A 17 10.88 0.57 -13.59
CA ARG A 17 9.55 1.15 -13.40
C ARG A 17 9.53 2.61 -13.82
N TYR A 18 8.38 3.05 -14.34
CA TYR A 18 8.19 4.41 -14.83
C TYR A 18 7.21 5.20 -13.95
N PRO A 19 7.42 6.52 -13.82
CA PRO A 19 6.46 7.42 -13.14
C PRO A 19 5.02 7.29 -13.63
N SER A 20 4.82 7.01 -14.92
CA SER A 20 3.50 6.88 -15.53
C SER A 20 2.70 5.65 -15.07
N GLU A 21 3.33 4.68 -14.42
CA GLU A 21 2.66 3.51 -13.85
C GLU A 21 1.90 3.85 -12.55
N GLY A 22 2.22 4.99 -11.92
CA GLY A 22 1.56 5.47 -10.70
C GLY A 22 2.35 5.16 -9.41
N PRO A 23 1.67 5.17 -8.25
CA PRO A 23 2.31 4.95 -6.95
C PRO A 23 2.74 3.49 -6.77
N PHE A 24 3.93 3.29 -6.20
CA PHE A 24 4.48 1.98 -5.90
C PHE A 24 4.53 1.75 -4.39
N THR A 25 4.20 0.53 -3.99
CA THR A 25 4.43 0.09 -2.60
C THR A 25 5.80 -0.56 -2.52
N VAL A 26 6.68 -0.02 -1.68
CA VAL A 26 8.06 -0.49 -1.50
C VAL A 26 8.39 -0.66 -0.02
N ASN A 27 9.47 -1.37 0.28
CA ASN A 27 9.98 -1.47 1.64
C ASN A 27 10.58 -0.14 2.11
N ASP A 28 10.62 0.09 3.42
CA ASP A 28 11.17 1.31 4.03
C ASP A 28 12.62 1.60 3.59
N LYS A 29 13.43 0.54 3.42
CA LYS A 29 14.81 0.66 2.92
C LYS A 29 14.89 1.10 1.46
N GLU A 30 13.95 0.66 0.63
CA GLU A 30 13.89 1.05 -0.79
C GLU A 30 13.37 2.47 -0.93
N ALA A 31 12.32 2.83 -0.18
CA ALA A 31 11.82 4.21 -0.11
C ALA A 31 12.92 5.19 0.29
N GLN A 32 13.72 4.86 1.32
CA GLN A 32 14.83 5.71 1.74
C GLN A 32 15.90 5.85 0.64
N ARG A 33 16.27 4.76 -0.04
CA ARG A 33 17.22 4.81 -1.16
C ARG A 33 16.74 5.68 -2.31
N LEU A 34 15.46 5.59 -2.66
CA LEU A 34 14.87 6.40 -3.73
C LEU A 34 14.82 7.87 -3.34
N LYS A 35 14.54 8.16 -2.07
CA LYS A 35 14.57 9.51 -1.50
C LYS A 35 15.98 10.10 -1.55
N ASP A 36 16.97 9.34 -1.08
CA ASP A 36 18.38 9.76 -1.05
C ASP A 36 18.93 9.99 -2.47
N ASN A 37 18.44 9.25 -3.46
CA ASN A 37 18.80 9.41 -4.88
C ASN A 37 17.97 10.50 -5.61
N GLY A 38 17.03 11.18 -4.93
CA GLY A 38 16.17 12.19 -5.55
C GLY A 38 15.27 11.62 -6.66
N SER A 39 14.95 10.34 -6.60
CA SER A 39 14.11 9.66 -7.62
C SER A 39 12.62 9.72 -7.30
N LEU A 40 12.25 10.29 -6.16
CA LEU A 40 10.86 10.42 -5.71
C LEU A 40 10.26 11.77 -6.09
N ASP A 41 8.98 11.74 -6.46
CA ASP A 41 8.14 12.92 -6.61
C ASP A 41 7.40 13.15 -5.28
N GLY A 42 8.05 13.88 -4.36
CA GLY A 42 7.56 14.13 -3.01
C GLY A 42 8.11 13.17 -1.95
N ASP A 43 7.47 13.17 -0.77
CA ASP A 43 7.87 12.35 0.37
C ASP A 43 7.18 10.98 0.36
N PRO A 44 7.87 9.90 0.80
CA PRO A 44 7.27 8.58 0.95
C PRO A 44 6.16 8.60 2.00
N GLU A 45 4.98 8.11 1.64
CA GLU A 45 3.81 8.02 2.52
C GLU A 45 3.76 6.67 3.24
N ASP A 46 3.24 6.65 4.46
CA ASP A 46 2.94 5.40 5.17
C ASP A 46 1.75 4.70 4.51
N LEU A 47 1.80 3.38 4.41
CA LEU A 47 0.59 2.63 4.13
C LEU A 47 -0.42 2.91 5.24
N PRO A 48 -1.70 3.17 4.91
CA PRO A 48 -2.73 3.21 5.93
C PRO A 48 -2.68 1.89 6.69
N GLU A 49 -2.48 1.97 8.01
CA GLU A 49 -2.68 0.81 8.87
C GLU A 49 -4.13 0.39 8.64
N GLU A 50 -4.35 -0.81 8.11
CA GLU A 50 -5.68 -1.39 8.09
C GLU A 50 -6.13 -1.42 9.55
N GLU A 51 -7.00 -0.47 9.94
CA GLU A 51 -7.79 -0.63 11.15
C GLU A 51 -8.47 -1.99 11.00
N ASP A 52 -8.04 -2.95 11.82
CA ASP A 52 -8.66 -4.25 12.03
C ASP A 52 -10.17 -4.07 11.84
N GLN A 53 -10.69 -4.59 10.72
CA GLN A 53 -12.12 -4.80 10.60
C GLN A 53 -12.46 -5.86 11.64
N VAL A 54 -12.76 -5.38 12.84
CA VAL A 54 -13.26 -6.11 13.98
C VAL A 54 -14.31 -7.09 13.49
N GLU A 55 -13.96 -8.36 13.60
CA GLU A 55 -14.80 -9.52 13.45
C GLU A 55 -16.04 -9.37 14.37
N THR A 56 -17.10 -8.71 13.92
CA THR A 56 -18.39 -8.79 14.62
C THR A 56 -19.06 -10.11 14.27
N LYS A 57 -18.61 -11.18 14.92
CA LYS A 57 -19.48 -12.32 15.24
C LYS A 57 -20.65 -11.78 16.05
N THR A 58 -21.80 -11.54 15.41
CA THR A 58 -23.08 -11.49 16.13
C THR A 58 -23.92 -12.72 15.78
N THR A 59 -23.81 -13.64 16.72
CA THR A 59 -24.67 -14.76 17.07
C THR A 59 -26.16 -14.57 16.79
N ALA A 60 -26.73 -15.58 16.12
CA ALA A 60 -28.05 -16.20 16.33
C ALA A 60 -29.30 -15.32 16.53
N ARG A 61 -30.33 -15.56 15.69
CA ARG A 61 -31.71 -15.82 16.14
C ARG A 61 -32.46 -16.71 15.15
N ARG A 62 -33.06 -17.77 15.72
CA ARG A 62 -34.07 -18.67 15.12
C ARG A 62 -35.16 -17.88 14.37
N GLY A 63 -35.52 -18.37 13.18
CA GLY A 63 -36.79 -18.10 12.51
C GLY A 63 -37.33 -19.40 11.91
N LYS A 64 -38.12 -20.13 12.71
CA LYS A 64 -39.15 -21.05 12.22
C LYS A 64 -40.23 -20.21 11.54
N ALA A 65 -40.77 -20.65 10.40
CA ALA A 65 -42.18 -20.53 9.93
C ALA A 65 -42.20 -20.74 8.40
N GLU A 66 -42.76 -21.86 7.93
CA GLU A 66 -44.07 -21.95 7.21
C GLU A 66 -43.94 -21.58 5.70
N ALA A 67 -44.48 -22.32 4.73
CA ALA A 67 -45.56 -23.30 4.72
C ALA A 67 -45.33 -24.34 3.59
#